data_AF-A0A3D2J747-F1
#
_entry.id   AF-A0A3D2J747-F1
#
_cell.length_a   1.000
_cell.length_b   1.000
_cell.length_c   1.000
_cell.angle_alpha   90.00
_cell.angle_beta   90.00
_cell.angle_gamma   90.00
#
_symmetry.space_group_name_H-M   'P 1'
#
loop_
_entity.id
_entity.type
_entity.pdbx_description
1 polymer ?
#
loop_
_entity_poly.entity_id
_entity_poly.type
_entity_poly.pdbx_seq_one_letter_code
_entity_poly.pdbx_strand_id
1 'polypeptide(L)'
;MKQFLTRWYNISLPKREPDTTPEQRERTRYAQLTSSFLLLVFVLYLLVAPFMIFDSPRSPSSPPIAYGMLAFLLASFVLGRIGRQIASAICIIGYVFLVVIGPLVTNPLDPTLVPLLHTLVIAIILAGALMPPVAALIAGLCSALASVFITVVPILPRTPAYQQMLNQQLYTVSLVLPLSIQITVAVVTFVIMRNLIRAIRRADRAEEIAQLRQEIVKQTQVRANEQEQLAEGIAVIAQVHARIANGDMHARVPLNADNVLWQVAVPLNNLLNRLQGSKEKADQFDRMSIAIHQLQQQMELARLRGQAVQFPRTGTLLDAILMEYQRNTTSLPVRNYKQEM
;
A
#
# COMPACT_ATOMS: atom_id res chain seq x y z
N MET A 1 -12.83 27.15 -1.74
CA MET A 1 -11.39 27.18 -1.39
C MET A 1 -10.60 26.00 -1.99
N LYS A 2 -10.98 24.73 -1.77
CA LYS A 2 -10.25 23.56 -2.31
C LYS A 2 -10.02 23.61 -3.82
N GLN A 3 -11.07 23.84 -4.62
CA GLN A 3 -10.97 23.91 -6.09
C GLN A 3 -10.01 25.00 -6.58
N PHE A 4 -9.97 26.15 -5.90
CA PHE A 4 -9.07 27.25 -6.25
C PHE A 4 -7.61 26.86 -5.98
N LEU A 5 -7.31 26.25 -4.83
CA LEU A 5 -5.97 25.75 -4.51
C LEU A 5 -5.54 24.65 -5.48
N THR A 6 -6.44 23.73 -5.86
CA THR A 6 -6.14 22.71 -6.87
C THR A 6 -5.79 23.33 -8.23
N ARG A 7 -6.55 24.35 -8.67
CA ARG A 7 -6.23 25.09 -9.91
C ARG A 7 -4.88 25.80 -9.82
N TRP A 8 -4.60 26.44 -8.69
CA TRP A 8 -3.31 27.09 -8.46
C TRP A 8 -2.16 26.08 -8.51
N TYR A 9 -2.26 24.96 -7.79
CA TYR A 9 -1.24 23.91 -7.79
C TYR A 9 -1.00 23.34 -9.19
N ASN A 10 -2.03 23.20 -10.02
CA ASN A 10 -1.86 22.77 -11.42
C ASN A 10 -1.06 23.76 -12.28
N ILE A 11 -1.02 25.04 -11.89
CA ILE A 11 -0.29 26.10 -12.59
C ILE A 11 1.14 26.25 -12.03
N SER A 12 1.28 26.19 -10.71
CA SER A 12 2.54 26.50 -10.02
C SER A 12 3.47 25.29 -9.86
N LEU A 13 2.92 24.07 -9.80
CA LEU A 13 3.71 22.84 -9.61
C LEU A 13 3.91 22.10 -10.94
N PRO A 14 5.03 21.37 -11.09
CA PRO A 14 5.20 20.47 -12.23
C PRO A 14 4.16 19.34 -12.19
N LYS A 15 3.64 18.95 -13.36
CA LYS A 15 2.81 17.74 -13.49
C LYS A 15 3.67 16.53 -13.07
N ARG A 16 3.22 15.77 -12.07
CA ARG A 16 3.93 14.60 -11.55
C ARG A 16 3.00 13.39 -11.47
N GLU A 17 3.61 12.22 -11.60
CA GLU A 17 2.98 10.92 -11.37
C GLU A 17 2.69 10.70 -9.88
N PRO A 18 1.84 9.73 -9.52
CA PRO A 18 1.51 9.43 -8.13
C PRO A 18 2.77 9.11 -7.32
N ASP A 19 2.93 9.74 -6.15
CA ASP A 19 4.09 9.53 -5.29
C ASP A 19 4.13 8.09 -4.74
N THR A 20 5.09 7.28 -5.19
CA THR A 20 5.24 5.88 -4.78
C THR A 20 6.06 5.75 -3.49
N THR A 21 7.00 6.66 -3.25
CA THR A 21 7.88 6.61 -2.07
C THR A 21 7.53 7.67 -1.01
N PRO A 22 7.76 7.41 0.28
CA PRO A 22 7.55 8.41 1.35
C PRO A 22 8.34 9.71 1.13
N GLU A 23 9.55 9.61 0.55
CA GLU A 23 10.37 10.79 0.25
C GLU A 23 9.74 11.66 -0.84
N GLN A 24 9.14 11.06 -1.87
CA GLN A 24 8.41 11.79 -2.90
C GLN A 24 7.21 12.54 -2.32
N ARG A 25 6.44 11.89 -1.44
CA ARG A 25 5.31 12.51 -0.73
C ARG A 25 5.75 13.70 0.11
N GLU A 26 6.86 13.56 0.85
CA GLU A 26 7.43 14.66 1.65
C GLU A 26 7.85 15.84 0.74
N ARG A 27 8.51 15.57 -0.39
CA ARG A 27 8.88 16.60 -1.38
C ARG A 27 7.65 17.29 -1.98
N THR A 28 6.60 16.55 -2.31
CA THR A 28 5.35 17.09 -2.85
C THR A 28 4.64 17.98 -1.83
N ARG A 29 4.62 17.58 -0.56
CA ARG A 29 4.08 18.39 0.54
C ARG A 29 4.82 19.72 0.68
N TYR A 30 6.15 19.71 0.66
CA TYR A 30 6.93 20.97 0.70
C TYR A 30 6.66 21.84 -0.53
N ALA A 31 6.55 21.24 -1.72
CA ALA A 31 6.25 21.99 -2.94
C ALA A 31 4.88 22.70 -2.86
N GLN A 32 3.84 21.99 -2.38
CA GLN A 32 2.51 22.55 -2.16
C GLN A 32 2.52 23.68 -1.11
N LEU A 33 3.29 23.50 -0.04
CA LEU A 33 3.44 24.52 1.00
C LEU A 33 4.10 25.78 0.45
N THR A 34 5.27 25.65 -0.21
CA THR A 34 5.98 26.77 -0.87
C THR A 34 5.08 27.46 -1.88
N SER A 35 4.33 26.70 -2.67
CA SER A 35 3.39 27.26 -3.64
C SER A 35 2.23 28.02 -3.00
N SER A 36 1.72 27.57 -1.85
CA SER A 36 0.68 28.27 -1.10
C SER A 36 1.18 29.59 -0.52
N PHE A 37 2.39 29.58 0.03
CA PHE A 37 3.03 30.80 0.53
C PHE A 37 3.35 31.77 -0.61
N LEU A 38 3.82 31.27 -1.76
CA LEU A 38 4.04 32.10 -2.95
C LEU A 38 2.75 32.83 -3.36
N LEU A 39 1.62 32.12 -3.40
CA LEU A 39 0.32 32.73 -3.70
C LEU A 39 -0.07 33.81 -2.70
N LEU A 40 0.07 33.52 -1.40
CA LEU A 40 -0.23 34.47 -0.34
C LEU A 40 0.63 35.73 -0.48
N VAL A 41 1.94 35.57 -0.63
CA VAL A 41 2.88 36.69 -0.78
C VAL A 41 2.60 37.46 -2.08
N PHE A 42 2.24 36.78 -3.17
CA PHE A 42 1.89 37.42 -4.42
C PHE A 42 0.62 38.27 -4.30
N VAL A 43 -0.41 37.79 -3.61
CA VAL A 43 -1.64 38.57 -3.34
C VAL A 43 -1.33 39.79 -2.47
N LEU A 44 -0.54 39.63 -1.40
CA LEU A 44 -0.12 40.75 -0.57
C LEU A 44 0.71 41.77 -1.37
N TYR A 45 1.60 41.30 -2.24
CA TYR A 45 2.37 42.15 -3.12
C TYR A 45 1.47 42.96 -4.05
N LEU A 46 0.46 42.35 -4.68
CA LEU A 46 -0.47 43.06 -5.56
C LEU A 46 -1.22 44.21 -4.87
N LEU A 47 -1.47 44.09 -3.56
CA LEU A 47 -2.11 45.16 -2.79
C LEU A 47 -1.15 46.32 -2.49
N VAL A 48 0.13 46.02 -2.24
CA VAL A 48 1.13 47.00 -1.81
C VAL A 48 1.87 47.64 -3.01
N ALA A 49 2.02 46.90 -4.11
CA ALA A 49 2.81 47.32 -5.27
C ALA A 49 2.36 48.64 -5.89
N PRO A 50 1.05 48.94 -6.08
CA PRO A 50 0.63 50.23 -6.62
C PRO A 50 1.12 51.41 -5.78
N PHE A 51 1.08 51.30 -4.45
CA PHE A 51 1.58 52.35 -3.57
C PHE A 51 3.10 52.51 -3.69
N MET A 52 3.85 51.40 -3.71
CA MET A 52 5.31 51.47 -3.84
C MET A 52 5.78 52.02 -5.19
N ILE A 53 5.00 51.80 -6.26
CA ILE A 53 5.35 52.20 -7.62
C ILE A 53 4.89 53.65 -7.91
N PHE A 54 3.66 54.00 -7.52
CA PHE A 54 3.05 55.27 -7.93
C PHE A 54 3.08 56.36 -6.85
N ASP A 55 3.00 56.00 -5.55
CA ASP A 55 2.94 56.97 -4.44
C ASP A 55 4.32 57.29 -3.84
N SER A 56 5.35 57.21 -4.70
CA SER A 56 6.77 57.31 -4.35
C SER A 56 7.42 58.72 -4.30
N PRO A 57 6.74 59.90 -4.32
CA PRO A 57 7.47 61.18 -4.31
C PRO A 57 8.44 61.38 -3.13
N ARG A 58 8.16 60.73 -1.98
CA ARG A 58 8.94 60.87 -0.75
C ARG A 58 10.04 59.83 -0.54
N SER A 59 10.04 58.72 -1.29
CA SER A 59 11.05 57.67 -1.16
C SER A 59 11.46 57.18 -2.56
N PRO A 60 12.43 57.83 -3.21
CA PRO A 60 12.82 57.50 -4.59
C PRO A 60 13.33 56.06 -4.76
N SER A 61 13.61 55.35 -3.66
CA SER A 61 14.05 53.96 -3.67
C SER A 61 12.91 52.94 -3.70
N SER A 62 11.65 53.32 -3.48
CA SER A 62 10.55 52.35 -3.42
C SER A 62 10.26 51.64 -4.77
N PRO A 63 10.33 52.30 -5.94
CA PRO A 63 10.04 51.62 -7.21
C PRO A 63 11.10 50.56 -7.57
N PRO A 64 12.43 50.83 -7.47
CA PRO A 64 13.45 49.79 -7.66
C PRO A 64 13.27 48.59 -6.73
N ILE A 65 12.92 48.81 -5.46
CA ILE A 65 12.66 47.74 -4.50
C ILE A 65 11.44 46.93 -4.94
N ALA A 66 10.35 47.59 -5.35
CA ALA A 66 9.14 46.93 -5.84
C ALA A 66 9.41 46.05 -7.08
N TYR A 67 10.26 46.51 -8.02
CA TYR A 67 10.67 45.71 -9.17
C TYR A 67 11.54 44.52 -8.77
N GLY A 68 12.47 44.70 -7.84
CA GLY A 68 13.27 43.60 -7.30
C GLY A 68 12.39 42.54 -6.61
N MET A 69 11.40 42.99 -5.84
CA MET A 69 10.41 42.12 -5.20
C MET A 69 9.62 41.30 -6.23
N LEU A 70 9.14 41.93 -7.31
CA LEU A 70 8.48 41.24 -8.42
C LEU A 70 9.40 40.21 -9.06
N ALA A 71 10.67 40.56 -9.29
CA ALA A 71 11.66 39.65 -9.87
C ALA A 71 11.87 38.41 -8.99
N PHE A 72 11.96 38.56 -7.66
CA PHE A 72 12.05 37.41 -6.74
C PHE A 72 10.80 36.53 -6.76
N LEU A 73 9.59 37.12 -6.86
CA LEU A 73 8.34 36.35 -6.96
C LEU A 73 8.23 35.59 -8.28
N LEU A 74 8.56 36.23 -9.39
CA LEU A 74 8.58 35.59 -10.71
C LEU A 74 9.64 34.49 -10.77
N ALA A 75 10.86 34.74 -10.26
CA ALA A 75 11.90 33.73 -10.16
C ALA A 75 11.45 32.55 -9.29
N SER A 76 10.82 32.82 -8.13
CA SER A 76 10.28 31.79 -7.25
C SER A 76 9.22 30.93 -7.96
N PHE A 77 8.32 31.56 -8.73
CA PHE A 77 7.31 30.86 -9.52
C PHE A 77 7.93 29.95 -10.58
N VAL A 78 8.87 30.49 -11.37
CA VAL A 78 9.55 29.74 -12.44
C VAL A 78 10.35 28.57 -11.87
N LEU A 79 11.13 28.80 -10.80
CA LEU A 79 11.92 27.75 -10.14
C LEU A 79 11.03 26.67 -9.52
N GLY A 80 9.88 27.06 -8.94
CA GLY A 80 8.88 26.15 -8.40
C GLY A 80 8.31 25.24 -9.48
N ARG A 81 8.02 25.80 -10.67
CA ARG A 81 7.52 25.06 -11.83
C ARG A 81 8.55 24.10 -12.42
N ILE A 82 9.83 24.45 -12.40
CA ILE A 82 10.94 23.57 -12.82
C ILE A 82 11.18 22.43 -11.80
N GLY A 83 10.56 22.51 -10.61
CA GLY A 83 10.72 21.52 -9.55
C GLY A 83 11.90 21.79 -8.61
N ARG A 84 12.56 22.95 -8.72
CA ARG A 84 13.64 23.40 -7.82
C ARG A 84 13.05 24.11 -6.59
N GLN A 85 12.36 23.34 -5.75
CA GLN A 85 11.58 23.88 -4.62
C GLN A 85 12.41 24.65 -3.59
N ILE A 86 13.62 24.17 -3.28
CA ILE A 86 14.52 24.87 -2.35
C ILE A 86 14.92 26.24 -2.90
N ALA A 87 15.25 26.33 -4.20
CA ALA A 87 15.60 27.61 -4.83
C ALA A 87 14.39 28.57 -4.86
N SER A 88 13.19 28.04 -5.13
CA SER A 88 11.95 28.80 -5.06
C SER A 88 11.69 29.36 -3.65
N ALA A 89 11.92 28.56 -2.60
CA ALA A 89 11.82 29.00 -1.21
C ALA A 89 12.87 30.06 -0.85
N ILE A 90 14.13 29.90 -1.31
CA ILE A 90 15.19 30.91 -1.14
C ILE A 90 14.76 32.24 -1.76
N CYS A 91 14.13 32.24 -2.94
CA CYS A 91 13.62 33.46 -3.56
C CYS A 91 12.51 34.13 -2.73
N ILE A 92 11.61 33.37 -2.10
CA ILE A 92 10.56 33.91 -1.20
C ILE A 92 11.19 34.53 0.05
N ILE A 93 12.20 33.88 0.62
CA ILE A 93 12.93 34.40 1.78
C ILE A 93 13.69 35.67 1.38
N GLY A 94 14.37 35.64 0.23
CA GLY A 94 15.03 36.80 -0.38
C GLY A 94 14.07 37.98 -0.62
N TYR A 95 12.84 37.71 -1.05
CA TYR A 95 11.78 38.72 -1.13
C TYR A 95 11.53 39.40 0.22
N VAL A 96 11.39 38.64 1.31
CA VAL A 96 11.17 39.22 2.65
C VAL A 96 12.39 40.02 3.13
N PHE A 97 13.60 39.52 2.87
CA PHE A 97 14.82 40.27 3.13
C PHE A 97 14.86 41.58 2.35
N LEU A 98 14.50 41.58 1.07
CA LEU A 98 14.49 42.76 0.22
C LEU A 98 13.44 43.79 0.69
N VAL A 99 12.26 43.33 1.10
CA VAL A 99 11.20 44.18 1.68
C VAL A 99 11.69 44.94 2.90
N VAL A 100 12.47 44.29 3.77
CA VAL A 100 12.92 44.88 5.04
C VAL A 100 14.22 45.66 4.88
N ILE A 101 15.24 45.05 4.26
CA ILE A 101 16.58 45.64 4.12
C ILE A 101 16.59 46.73 3.07
N GLY A 102 15.81 46.61 1.98
CA GLY A 102 15.77 47.59 0.91
C GLY A 102 15.52 49.02 1.41
N PRO A 103 14.43 49.27 2.15
CA PRO A 103 14.15 50.58 2.72
C PRO A 103 15.22 51.04 3.71
N LEU A 104 15.76 50.14 4.53
CA LEU A 104 16.79 50.46 5.54
C LEU A 104 18.14 50.84 4.95
N VAL A 105 18.49 50.30 3.78
CA VAL A 105 19.76 50.60 3.09
C VAL A 105 19.65 51.86 2.24
N THR A 106 18.45 52.15 1.72
CA THR A 106 18.26 53.24 0.76
C THR A 106 17.78 54.55 1.38
N ASN A 107 17.15 54.50 2.55
CA ASN A 107 16.70 55.67 3.29
C ASN A 107 17.60 55.89 4.51
N PRO A 108 17.80 57.15 4.96
CA PRO A 108 18.56 57.41 6.17
C PRO A 108 17.89 56.75 7.38
N LEU A 109 18.70 56.12 8.22
CA LEU A 109 18.20 55.33 9.34
C LEU A 109 17.52 56.26 10.37
N ASP A 110 16.23 56.03 10.56
CA ASP A 110 15.34 56.75 11.47
C ASP A 110 14.88 55.78 12.58
N PRO A 111 14.73 56.21 13.85
CA PRO A 111 14.18 55.37 14.91
C PRO A 111 12.85 54.68 14.55
N THR A 112 12.02 55.29 13.72
CA THR A 112 10.75 54.73 13.23
C THR A 112 10.92 53.51 12.32
N LEU A 113 12.10 53.34 11.71
CA LEU A 113 12.42 52.20 10.85
C LEU A 113 13.03 51.03 11.64
N VAL A 114 13.53 51.24 12.86
CA VAL A 114 14.11 50.18 13.70
C VAL A 114 13.17 48.98 13.87
N PRO A 115 11.84 49.15 14.08
CA PRO A 115 10.94 48.02 14.19
C PRO A 115 10.88 47.11 12.95
N LEU A 116 11.26 47.60 11.76
CA LEU A 116 11.34 46.77 10.56
C LEU A 116 12.36 45.63 10.73
N LEU A 117 13.42 45.81 11.53
CA LEU A 117 14.37 44.74 11.82
C LEU A 117 13.74 43.55 12.55
N HIS A 118 12.69 43.78 13.36
CA HIS A 118 11.92 42.68 13.96
C HIS A 118 11.14 41.88 12.91
N THR A 119 10.80 42.49 11.77
CA THR A 119 10.07 41.83 10.68
C THR A 119 10.92 40.77 9.98
N LEU A 120 12.26 40.82 10.11
CA LEU A 120 13.14 39.74 9.63
C LEU A 120 12.84 38.37 10.27
N VAL A 121 12.17 38.36 11.42
CA VAL A 121 11.65 37.13 12.05
C VAL A 121 10.73 36.36 11.10
N ILE A 122 9.98 37.05 10.23
CA ILE A 122 9.12 36.39 9.23
C ILE A 122 9.98 35.56 8.27
N ALA A 123 11.14 36.07 7.84
CA ALA A 123 12.05 35.33 6.97
C ALA A 123 12.60 34.07 7.65
N ILE A 124 12.87 34.13 8.97
CA ILE A 124 13.34 32.99 9.78
C ILE A 124 12.26 31.90 9.87
N ILE A 125 11.02 32.31 10.16
CA ILE A 125 9.88 31.38 10.25
C ILE A 125 9.63 30.72 8.89
N LEU A 126 9.62 31.51 7.81
CA LEU A 126 9.47 30.99 6.45
C LEU A 126 10.61 30.03 6.08
N ALA A 127 11.85 30.33 6.46
CA ALA A 127 12.97 29.43 6.24
C ALA A 127 12.79 28.08 6.94
N GLY A 128 12.33 28.07 8.19
CA GLY A 128 12.05 26.83 8.90
C GLY A 128 10.84 26.06 8.39
N ALA A 129 9.83 26.76 7.88
CA ALA A 129 8.61 26.15 7.36
C ALA A 129 8.77 25.58 5.93
N LEU A 130 9.53 26.26 5.07
CA LEU A 130 9.65 25.93 3.65
C LEU A 130 10.89 25.08 3.30
N MET A 131 11.90 25.08 4.17
CA MET A 131 13.18 24.42 3.94
C MET A 131 13.53 23.49 5.12
N PRO A 132 14.60 22.66 5.02
CA PRO A 132 15.02 21.83 6.14
C PRO A 132 15.26 22.68 7.40
N PRO A 133 15.00 22.17 8.62
CA PRO A 133 15.01 22.98 9.85
C PRO A 133 16.27 23.83 10.05
N VAL A 134 17.43 23.34 9.59
CA VAL A 134 18.72 24.05 9.66
C VAL A 134 18.67 25.41 8.94
N ALA A 135 17.84 25.55 7.92
CA ALA A 135 17.62 26.81 7.22
C ALA A 135 17.12 27.94 8.13
N ALA A 136 16.33 27.64 9.17
CA ALA A 136 15.89 28.64 10.14
C ALA A 136 17.09 29.24 10.90
N LEU A 137 18.08 28.42 11.26
CA LEU A 137 19.29 28.87 11.93
C LEU A 137 20.17 29.72 11.00
N ILE A 138 20.30 29.31 9.73
CA ILE A 138 21.05 30.08 8.72
C ILE A 138 20.36 31.42 8.46
N ALA A 139 19.05 31.43 8.25
CA ALA A 139 18.28 32.67 8.05
C ALA A 139 18.34 33.57 9.29
N GLY A 140 18.30 32.99 10.49
CA GLY A 140 18.48 33.72 11.74
C GLY A 140 19.85 34.38 11.86
N LEU A 141 20.91 33.63 11.53
CA LEU A 141 22.28 34.16 11.49
C LEU A 141 22.42 35.28 10.46
N CYS A 142 21.90 35.09 9.24
CA CYS A 142 21.91 36.14 8.21
C CYS A 142 21.12 37.39 8.64
N SER A 143 19.96 37.22 9.29
CA SER A 143 19.15 38.33 9.81
C SER A 143 19.88 39.08 10.93
N ALA A 144 20.52 38.34 11.84
CA ALA A 144 21.32 38.89 12.93
C ALA A 144 22.50 39.71 12.39
N LEU A 145 23.27 39.14 11.45
CA LEU A 145 24.38 39.83 10.79
C LEU A 145 23.90 41.06 10.02
N ALA A 146 22.78 40.99 9.31
CA ALA A 146 22.20 42.14 8.63
C ALA A 146 21.79 43.24 9.62
N SER A 147 21.18 42.87 10.76
CA SER A 147 20.78 43.81 11.80
C SER A 147 21.98 44.51 12.43
N VAL A 148 23.04 43.76 12.76
CA VAL A 148 24.31 44.30 13.25
C VAL A 148 24.94 45.21 12.20
N PHE A 149 25.00 44.77 10.94
CA PHE A 149 25.59 45.55 9.86
C PHE A 149 24.87 46.88 9.65
N ILE A 150 23.54 46.88 9.57
CA ILE A 150 22.73 48.10 9.33
C ILE A 150 22.85 49.10 10.49
N THR A 151 22.85 48.61 11.73
CA THR A 151 22.81 49.49 12.91
C THR A 151 24.19 49.99 13.36
N VAL A 152 25.22 49.16 13.28
CA VAL A 152 26.56 49.46 13.82
C VAL A 152 27.44 50.12 12.77
N VAL A 153 27.41 49.66 11.52
CA VAL A 153 28.35 50.10 10.50
C VAL A 153 28.03 51.55 10.07
N PRO A 154 29.00 52.47 10.08
CA PRO A 154 28.78 53.90 9.80
C PRO A 154 28.61 54.21 8.30
N ILE A 155 28.53 53.21 7.43
CA ILE A 155 28.40 53.38 5.98
C ILE A 155 27.03 53.96 5.60
N LEU A 156 26.00 53.69 6.41
CA LEU A 156 24.64 54.13 6.14
C LEU A 156 24.38 55.54 6.71
N PRO A 157 23.74 56.44 5.96
CA PRO A 157 23.37 57.76 6.45
C PRO A 157 22.39 57.63 7.63
N ARG A 158 22.65 58.36 8.71
CA ARG A 158 21.84 58.33 9.95
C ARG A 158 21.13 59.67 10.13
N THR A 159 19.87 59.64 10.52
CA THR A 159 19.16 60.86 10.91
C THR A 159 19.73 61.40 12.24
N PRO A 160 19.66 62.72 12.50
CA PRO A 160 20.06 63.31 13.78
C PRO A 160 19.30 62.69 14.97
N ALA A 161 18.02 62.34 14.78
CA ALA A 161 17.21 61.66 15.78
C ALA A 161 17.79 60.27 16.15
N TYR A 162 18.20 59.49 15.15
CA TYR A 162 18.86 58.21 15.39
C TYR A 162 20.22 58.38 16.08
N GLN A 163 21.01 59.39 15.70
CA GLN A 163 22.28 59.69 16.39
C GLN A 163 22.06 60.08 17.86
N GLN A 164 21.04 60.90 18.15
CA GLN A 164 20.68 61.24 19.52
C GLN A 164 20.30 60.00 20.33
N MET A 165 19.56 59.07 19.72
CA MET A 165 19.19 57.79 20.34
C MET A 165 20.44 56.94 20.67
N LEU A 166 21.43 56.90 19.77
CA LEU A 166 22.71 56.21 20.03
C LEU A 166 23.54 56.88 21.13
N ASN A 167 23.57 58.22 21.16
CA ASN A 167 24.30 59.00 22.16
C ASN A 167 23.70 58.82 23.57
N GLN A 168 22.40 58.58 23.66
CA GLN A 168 21.70 58.21 24.90
C GLN A 168 21.90 56.74 25.31
N GLN A 169 22.79 56.01 24.61
CA GLN A 169 23.10 54.61 24.88
C GLN A 169 21.90 53.65 24.75
N LEU A 170 20.91 54.00 23.93
CA LEU A 170 19.72 53.15 23.68
C LEU A 170 20.01 51.98 22.72
N TYR A 171 21.23 51.45 22.73
CA TYR A 171 21.65 50.26 21.97
C TYR A 171 20.81 49.02 22.29
N THR A 172 20.27 48.95 23.50
CA THR A 172 19.41 47.85 23.94
C THR A 172 18.17 47.73 23.06
N VAL A 173 17.54 48.86 22.71
CA VAL A 173 16.30 48.88 21.92
C VAL A 173 16.61 48.71 20.44
N SER A 174 17.65 49.36 19.92
CA SER A 174 17.95 49.36 18.48
C SER A 174 18.63 48.08 17.98
N LEU A 175 19.44 47.43 18.82
CA LEU A 175 20.27 46.31 18.41
C LEU A 175 19.99 45.04 19.21
N VAL A 176 20.05 45.10 20.54
CA VAL A 176 19.98 43.90 21.39
C VAL A 176 18.59 43.26 21.29
N LEU A 177 17.53 44.06 21.28
CA LEU A 177 16.15 43.55 21.21
C LEU A 177 15.86 42.83 19.86
N PRO A 178 16.11 43.40 18.66
CA PRO A 178 15.94 42.66 17.41
C PRO A 178 16.80 41.40 17.33
N LEU A 179 18.07 41.49 17.77
CA LEU A 179 19.01 40.38 17.73
C LEU A 179 18.55 39.22 18.62
N SER A 180 18.15 39.51 19.86
CA SER A 180 17.67 38.49 20.80
C SER A 180 16.42 37.79 20.27
N ILE A 181 15.43 38.54 19.76
CA ILE A 181 14.20 37.97 19.19
C ILE A 181 14.54 37.09 17.97
N GLN A 182 15.39 37.55 17.05
CA GLN A 182 15.77 36.76 15.87
C GLN A 182 16.48 35.45 16.25
N ILE A 183 17.42 35.49 17.20
CA ILE A 183 18.12 34.28 17.67
C ILE A 183 17.14 33.33 18.36
N THR A 184 16.31 33.83 19.28
CA THR A 184 15.31 33.01 19.98
C THR A 184 14.34 32.36 19.00
N VAL A 185 13.79 33.11 18.05
CA VAL A 185 12.85 32.57 17.07
C VAL A 185 13.54 31.56 16.14
N ALA A 186 14.79 31.79 15.74
CA ALA A 186 15.54 30.83 14.92
C ALA A 186 15.71 29.47 15.64
N VAL A 187 16.11 29.49 16.92
CA VAL A 187 16.27 28.27 17.72
C VAL A 187 14.94 27.58 17.96
N VAL A 188 13.91 28.33 18.36
CA VAL A 188 12.56 27.77 18.61
C VAL A 188 11.98 27.16 17.33
N THR A 189 12.07 27.87 16.20
CA THR A 189 11.59 27.37 14.90
C THR A 189 12.34 26.11 14.50
N PHE A 190 13.67 26.08 14.67
CA PHE A 190 14.48 24.88 14.40
C PHE A 190 14.02 23.67 15.23
N VAL A 191 13.83 23.85 16.54
CA VAL A 191 13.40 22.77 17.44
C VAL A 191 11.99 22.28 17.09
N ILE A 192 11.04 23.21 16.87
CA ILE A 192 9.66 22.87 16.51
C ILE A 192 9.64 22.09 15.20
N MET A 193 10.29 22.60 14.14
CA MET A 193 10.26 21.95 12.83
C MET A 193 10.97 20.59 12.85
N ARG A 194 12.08 20.47 13.59
CA ARG A 194 12.76 19.18 13.79
C ARG A 194 11.86 18.16 14.49
N ASN A 195 11.13 18.58 15.53
CA ASN A 195 10.21 17.71 16.26
C ASN A 195 8.98 17.35 15.41
N LEU A 196 8.43 18.31 14.66
CA LEU A 196 7.30 18.09 13.76
C LEU A 196 7.63 17.07 12.67
N ILE A 197 8.78 17.20 12.00
CA ILE A 197 9.22 16.23 10.97
C ILE A 197 9.39 14.83 11.59
N ARG A 198 9.97 14.74 12.80
CA ARG A 198 10.09 13.46 13.51
C ARG A 198 8.73 12.86 13.86
N ALA A 199 7.78 13.68 14.31
CA ALA A 199 6.43 13.24 14.65
C ALA A 199 5.69 12.74 13.41
N ILE A 200 5.77 13.46 12.29
CA ILE A 200 5.19 13.05 11.00
C ILE A 200 5.77 11.70 10.55
N ARG A 201 7.10 11.55 10.55
CA ARG A 201 7.75 10.28 10.17
C ARG A 201 7.37 9.12 11.09
N ARG A 202 7.11 9.38 12.37
CA ARG A 202 6.61 8.36 13.30
C ARG A 202 5.16 7.97 12.98
N ALA A 203 4.32 8.94 12.64
CA ALA A 203 2.94 8.69 12.23
C ALA A 203 2.88 7.88 10.93
N ASP A 204 3.64 8.27 9.91
CA ASP A 204 3.69 7.56 8.61
C ASP A 204 4.13 6.09 8.78
N ARG A 205 5.16 5.84 9.61
CA ARG A 205 5.60 4.48 9.94
C ARG A 205 4.55 3.69 10.71
N ALA A 206 3.81 4.35 11.61
CA ALA A 206 2.75 3.68 12.36
C ALA A 206 1.59 3.28 11.43
N GLU A 207 1.26 4.11 10.44
CA GLU A 207 0.27 3.80 9.41
C GLU A 207 0.72 2.63 8.52
N GLU A 208 1.98 2.63 8.06
CA GLU A 208 2.55 1.52 7.28
C GLU A 208 2.53 0.20 8.08
N ILE A 209 2.93 0.24 9.36
CA ILE A 209 2.87 -0.93 10.24
C ILE A 209 1.42 -1.42 10.44
N ALA A 210 0.45 -0.50 10.57
CA ALA A 210 -0.96 -0.87 10.72
C ALA A 210 -1.50 -1.56 9.46
N GLN A 211 -1.17 -1.05 8.27
CA GLN A 211 -1.54 -1.65 6.99
C GLN A 211 -0.91 -3.05 6.83
N LEU A 212 0.38 -3.19 7.14
CA LEU A 212 1.07 -4.49 7.09
C LEU A 212 0.48 -5.49 8.09
N ARG A 213 0.14 -5.06 9.31
CA ARG A 213 -0.51 -5.93 10.30
C ARG A 213 -1.88 -6.40 9.83
N GLN A 214 -2.66 -5.53 9.22
CA GLN A 214 -3.97 -5.90 8.67
C GLN A 214 -3.84 -6.97 7.56
N GLU A 215 -2.85 -6.82 6.69
CA GLU A 215 -2.57 -7.81 5.65
C GLU A 215 -2.10 -9.14 6.24
N ILE A 216 -1.23 -9.12 7.26
CA ILE A 216 -0.80 -10.34 7.96
C ILE A 216 -2.01 -11.04 8.61
N VAL A 217 -2.88 -10.31 9.32
CA VAL A 217 -4.07 -10.89 9.94
C VAL A 217 -4.98 -11.54 8.89
N LYS A 218 -5.17 -10.89 7.74
CA LYS A 218 -5.94 -11.44 6.62
C LYS A 218 -5.33 -12.74 6.10
N GLN A 219 -4.01 -12.78 5.89
CA GLN A 219 -3.31 -13.98 5.43
C GLN A 219 -3.34 -15.10 6.46
N THR A 220 -3.20 -14.79 7.75
CA THR A 220 -3.32 -15.76 8.83
C THR A 220 -4.72 -16.36 8.89
N GLN A 221 -5.77 -15.55 8.71
CA GLN A 221 -7.14 -16.06 8.67
C GLN A 221 -7.38 -17.01 7.50
N VAL A 222 -6.89 -16.66 6.30
CA VAL A 222 -6.98 -17.55 5.13
C VAL A 222 -6.29 -18.88 5.41
N ARG A 223 -5.07 -18.86 5.95
CA ARG A 223 -4.33 -20.08 6.30
C ARG A 223 -5.02 -20.90 7.38
N ALA A 224 -5.61 -20.26 8.39
CA ALA A 224 -6.35 -20.97 9.43
C ALA A 224 -7.57 -21.70 8.85
N ASN A 225 -8.32 -21.04 7.96
CA ASN A 225 -9.45 -21.65 7.27
C ASN A 225 -9.02 -22.83 6.37
N GLU A 226 -7.91 -22.69 5.64
CA GLU A 226 -7.34 -23.78 4.83
C GLU A 226 -6.92 -24.98 5.69
N GLN A 227 -6.30 -24.72 6.86
CA GLN A 227 -5.92 -25.78 7.81
C GLN A 227 -7.13 -26.51 8.37
N GLU A 228 -8.21 -25.79 8.70
CA GLU A 228 -9.46 -26.37 9.17
C GLU A 228 -10.08 -27.27 8.10
N GLN A 229 -10.18 -26.80 6.85
CA GLN A 229 -10.69 -27.59 5.72
C GLN A 229 -9.85 -28.83 5.43
N LEU A 230 -8.52 -28.73 5.57
CA LEU A 230 -7.61 -29.86 5.45
C LEU A 230 -7.84 -30.88 6.57
N ALA A 231 -7.95 -30.43 7.82
CA ALA A 231 -8.18 -31.31 8.96
C ALA A 231 -9.52 -32.06 8.85
N GLU A 232 -10.58 -31.33 8.48
CA GLU A 232 -11.90 -31.91 8.22
C GLU A 232 -11.83 -32.93 7.07
N GLY A 233 -11.20 -32.56 5.96
CA GLY A 233 -11.08 -33.45 4.80
C GLY A 233 -10.28 -34.74 5.11
N ILE A 234 -9.21 -34.65 5.92
CA ILE A 234 -8.46 -35.82 6.39
C ILE A 234 -9.34 -36.71 7.26
N ALA A 235 -10.09 -36.14 8.20
CA ALA A 235 -10.96 -36.91 9.09
C ALA A 235 -12.02 -37.69 8.29
N VAL A 236 -12.63 -37.06 7.28
CA VAL A 236 -13.60 -37.70 6.38
C VAL A 236 -12.96 -38.85 5.59
N ILE A 237 -11.77 -38.64 5.02
CA ILE A 237 -11.04 -39.69 4.29
C ILE A 237 -10.70 -40.86 5.22
N ALA A 238 -10.21 -40.59 6.42
CA ALA A 238 -9.88 -41.61 7.41
C ALA A 238 -11.11 -42.43 7.83
N GLN A 239 -12.26 -41.79 8.04
CA GLN A 239 -13.51 -42.46 8.37
C GLN A 239 -13.99 -43.39 7.26
N VAL A 240 -13.91 -42.94 6.00
CA VAL A 240 -14.27 -43.77 4.84
C VAL A 240 -13.33 -44.96 4.71
N HIS A 241 -12.03 -44.75 4.89
CA HIS A 241 -11.05 -45.84 4.90
C HIS A 241 -11.35 -46.87 6.00
N ALA A 242 -11.71 -46.42 7.21
CA ALA A 242 -12.12 -47.31 8.30
C ALA A 242 -13.40 -48.11 7.97
N ARG A 243 -14.42 -47.49 7.35
CA ARG A 243 -15.63 -48.20 6.90
C ARG A 243 -15.32 -49.30 5.88
N ILE A 244 -14.44 -49.01 4.95
CA ILE A 244 -14.01 -49.96 3.91
C ILE A 244 -13.23 -51.13 4.52
N ALA A 245 -12.33 -50.83 5.46
CA ALA A 245 -11.63 -51.86 6.23
C ALA A 245 -12.60 -52.76 7.03
N ASN A 246 -13.74 -52.22 7.47
CA ASN A 246 -14.82 -52.96 8.13
C ASN A 246 -15.78 -53.67 7.16
N GLY A 247 -15.48 -53.69 5.85
CA GLY A 247 -16.22 -54.45 4.84
C GLY A 247 -17.30 -53.67 4.07
N ASP A 248 -17.52 -52.40 4.40
CA ASP A 248 -18.44 -51.53 3.66
C ASP A 248 -17.78 -50.98 2.38
N MET A 249 -17.83 -51.78 1.30
CA MET A 249 -17.22 -51.43 0.01
C MET A 249 -17.99 -50.35 -0.76
N HIS A 250 -19.18 -49.96 -0.32
CA HIS A 250 -19.98 -48.90 -0.94
C HIS A 250 -19.63 -47.51 -0.38
N ALA A 251 -18.85 -47.42 0.69
CA ALA A 251 -18.41 -46.14 1.25
C ALA A 251 -17.59 -45.35 0.21
N ARG A 252 -17.88 -44.05 0.10
CA ARG A 252 -17.19 -43.09 -0.79
C ARG A 252 -16.83 -41.87 0.01
N VAL A 253 -15.79 -41.16 -0.43
CA VAL A 253 -15.34 -39.89 0.15
C VAL A 253 -16.21 -38.76 -0.41
N PRO A 254 -17.08 -38.13 0.42
CA PRO A 254 -17.98 -37.06 -0.02
C PRO A 254 -17.32 -35.68 0.16
N LEU A 255 -16.17 -35.45 -0.47
CA LEU A 255 -15.58 -34.11 -0.48
C LEU A 255 -16.13 -33.31 -1.67
N ASN A 256 -16.39 -32.01 -1.46
CA ASN A 256 -16.79 -31.09 -2.53
C ASN A 256 -15.56 -30.62 -3.33
N ALA A 257 -15.79 -30.12 -4.56
CA ALA A 257 -14.73 -29.56 -5.41
C ALA A 257 -14.00 -28.36 -4.77
N ASP A 258 -14.64 -27.68 -3.83
CA ASP A 258 -14.08 -26.54 -3.11
C ASP A 258 -13.11 -26.96 -1.97
N ASN A 259 -13.08 -28.23 -1.58
CA ASN A 259 -12.17 -28.71 -0.54
C ASN A 259 -10.75 -28.92 -1.11
N VAL A 260 -9.72 -28.50 -0.38
CA VAL A 260 -8.30 -28.63 -0.78
C VAL A 260 -7.91 -30.08 -1.11
N LEU A 261 -8.54 -31.08 -0.49
CA LEU A 261 -8.28 -32.51 -0.71
C LEU A 261 -9.14 -33.14 -1.80
N TRP A 262 -9.93 -32.36 -2.54
CA TRP A 262 -10.71 -32.87 -3.67
C TRP A 262 -9.85 -33.64 -4.69
N GLN A 263 -8.64 -33.13 -4.98
CA GLN A 263 -7.69 -33.77 -5.88
C GLN A 263 -7.21 -35.14 -5.37
N VAL A 264 -7.28 -35.39 -4.06
CA VAL A 264 -6.95 -36.69 -3.45
C VAL A 264 -8.19 -37.60 -3.40
N ALA A 265 -9.37 -37.04 -3.14
CA ALA A 265 -10.62 -37.81 -3.05
C ALA A 265 -11.04 -38.46 -4.37
N VAL A 266 -10.87 -37.76 -5.50
CA VAL A 266 -11.29 -38.29 -6.81
C VAL A 266 -10.51 -39.57 -7.19
N PRO A 267 -9.16 -39.58 -7.19
CA PRO A 267 -8.39 -40.81 -7.41
C PRO A 267 -8.71 -41.90 -6.39
N LEU A 268 -8.88 -41.54 -5.11
CA LEU A 268 -9.22 -42.50 -4.07
C LEU A 268 -10.56 -43.20 -4.36
N ASN A 269 -11.63 -42.44 -4.65
CA ASN A 269 -12.92 -43.02 -5.03
C ASN A 269 -12.84 -43.91 -6.28
N ASN A 270 -11.98 -43.57 -7.25
CA ASN A 270 -11.73 -44.41 -8.42
C ASN A 270 -11.05 -45.74 -8.05
N LEU A 271 -10.07 -45.70 -7.13
CA LEU A 271 -9.43 -46.92 -6.60
C LEU A 271 -10.44 -47.78 -5.83
N LEU A 272 -11.30 -47.17 -5.03
CA LEU A 272 -12.35 -47.88 -4.29
C LEU A 272 -13.37 -48.54 -5.23
N ASN A 273 -13.78 -47.86 -6.31
CA ASN A 273 -14.63 -48.45 -7.35
C ASN A 273 -13.95 -49.67 -8.00
N ARG A 274 -12.65 -49.58 -8.31
CA ARG A 274 -11.89 -50.71 -8.89
C ARG A 274 -11.77 -51.87 -7.91
N LEU A 275 -11.49 -51.58 -6.64
CA LEU A 275 -11.39 -52.59 -5.57
C LEU A 275 -12.72 -53.31 -5.35
N GLN A 276 -13.82 -52.55 -5.29
CA GLN A 276 -15.17 -53.13 -5.20
C GLN A 276 -15.45 -54.04 -6.39
N GLY A 277 -15.22 -53.57 -7.63
CA GLY A 277 -15.42 -54.39 -8.82
C GLY A 277 -14.52 -55.64 -8.86
N SER A 278 -13.31 -55.57 -8.28
CA SER A 278 -12.44 -56.74 -8.13
C SER A 278 -12.99 -57.75 -7.12
N LYS A 279 -13.52 -57.28 -5.98
CA LYS A 279 -14.13 -58.15 -4.97
C LYS A 279 -15.41 -58.81 -5.50
N GLU A 280 -16.28 -58.06 -6.16
CA GLU A 280 -17.51 -58.62 -6.76
C GLU A 280 -17.20 -59.73 -7.77
N LYS A 281 -16.16 -59.55 -8.59
CA LYS A 281 -15.69 -60.59 -9.52
C LYS A 281 -15.13 -61.82 -8.79
N ALA A 282 -14.36 -61.62 -7.72
CA ALA A 282 -13.86 -62.72 -6.90
C ALA A 282 -15.01 -63.49 -6.25
N ASP A 283 -15.98 -62.79 -5.65
CA ASP A 283 -17.16 -63.42 -5.04
C ASP A 283 -17.99 -64.19 -6.09
N GLN A 284 -18.15 -63.64 -7.30
CA GLN A 284 -18.80 -64.34 -8.41
C GLN A 284 -18.03 -65.60 -8.83
N PHE A 285 -16.71 -65.52 -8.89
CA PHE A 285 -15.85 -66.65 -9.22
C PHE A 285 -15.95 -67.74 -8.14
N ASP A 286 -15.93 -67.38 -6.86
CA ASP A 286 -16.09 -68.33 -5.75
C ASP A 286 -17.45 -69.01 -5.80
N ARG A 287 -18.54 -68.26 -6.03
CA ARG A 287 -19.88 -68.83 -6.21
C ARG A 287 -19.94 -69.78 -7.41
N MET A 288 -19.31 -69.41 -8.52
CA MET A 288 -19.23 -70.25 -9.71
C MET A 288 -18.43 -71.53 -9.46
N SER A 289 -17.30 -71.43 -8.74
CA SER A 289 -16.47 -72.57 -8.34
C SER A 289 -17.26 -73.56 -7.48
N ILE A 290 -17.99 -73.07 -6.47
CA ILE A 290 -18.87 -73.89 -5.63
C ILE A 290 -19.96 -74.56 -6.47
N ALA A 291 -20.60 -73.82 -7.39
CA ALA A 291 -21.63 -74.35 -8.27
C ALA A 291 -21.10 -75.45 -9.19
N ILE A 292 -19.90 -75.28 -9.78
CA ILE A 292 -19.24 -76.30 -10.60
C ILE A 292 -19.02 -77.57 -9.78
N HIS A 293 -18.47 -77.45 -8.57
CA HIS A 293 -18.22 -78.61 -7.71
C HIS A 293 -19.51 -79.34 -7.32
N GLN A 294 -20.58 -78.60 -7.01
CA GLN A 294 -21.89 -79.19 -6.73
C GLN A 294 -22.47 -79.92 -7.96
N LEU A 295 -22.37 -79.32 -9.15
CA LEU A 295 -22.79 -79.94 -10.41
C LEU A 295 -22.00 -81.21 -10.70
N GLN A 296 -20.68 -81.18 -10.52
CA GLN A 296 -19.82 -82.35 -10.68
C GLN A 296 -20.26 -83.50 -9.77
N GLN A 297 -20.47 -83.22 -8.47
CA GLN A 297 -20.95 -84.22 -7.52
C GLN A 297 -22.33 -84.79 -7.92
N GLN A 298 -23.25 -83.94 -8.39
CA GLN A 298 -24.56 -84.40 -8.85
C GLN A 298 -24.48 -85.27 -10.11
N MET A 299 -23.61 -84.90 -11.06
CA MET A 299 -23.37 -85.71 -12.26
C MET A 299 -22.80 -87.09 -11.90
N GLU A 300 -21.85 -87.15 -10.97
CA GLU A 300 -21.30 -88.41 -10.49
C GLU A 300 -22.38 -89.29 -9.83
N LEU A 301 -23.21 -88.72 -8.95
CA LEU A 301 -24.28 -89.45 -8.28
C LEU A 301 -25.36 -89.96 -9.26
N ALA A 302 -25.76 -89.14 -10.22
CA ALA A 302 -26.74 -89.52 -11.24
C ALA A 302 -26.18 -90.61 -12.17
N ARG A 303 -24.90 -90.52 -12.55
CA ARG A 303 -24.20 -91.55 -13.32
C ARG A 303 -24.18 -92.89 -12.60
N LEU A 304 -23.90 -92.89 -11.30
CA LEU A 304 -23.91 -94.12 -10.49
C LEU A 304 -25.31 -94.73 -10.36
N ARG A 305 -26.37 -93.92 -10.42
CA ARG A 305 -27.77 -94.37 -10.30
C ARG A 305 -28.44 -94.69 -11.65
N GLY A 306 -27.78 -94.44 -12.78
CA GLY A 306 -28.36 -94.60 -14.11
C GLY A 306 -29.54 -93.66 -14.39
N GLN A 307 -29.64 -92.54 -13.68
CA GLN A 307 -30.72 -91.56 -13.83
C GLN A 307 -30.26 -90.37 -14.66
N ALA A 308 -31.18 -89.77 -15.41
CA ALA A 308 -30.91 -88.52 -16.12
C ALA A 308 -30.60 -87.40 -15.11
N VAL A 309 -29.49 -86.69 -15.32
CA VAL A 309 -29.09 -85.57 -14.45
C VAL A 309 -30.08 -84.43 -14.65
N GLN A 310 -30.76 -84.03 -13.58
CA GLN A 310 -31.50 -82.77 -13.56
C GLN A 310 -30.62 -81.71 -12.91
N PHE A 311 -30.24 -80.70 -13.68
CA PHE A 311 -29.41 -79.61 -13.18
C PHE A 311 -30.30 -78.54 -12.53
N PRO A 312 -30.14 -78.27 -11.22
CA PRO A 312 -30.81 -77.15 -10.59
C PRO A 312 -30.20 -75.83 -11.09
N ARG A 313 -30.99 -74.75 -11.11
CA ARG A 313 -30.46 -73.41 -11.40
C ARG A 313 -29.50 -72.99 -10.30
N THR A 314 -28.25 -72.75 -10.69
CA THR A 314 -27.14 -72.37 -9.81
C THR A 314 -27.12 -70.86 -9.52
N GLY A 315 -27.87 -70.05 -10.27
CA GLY A 315 -27.86 -68.59 -10.17
C GLY A 315 -26.55 -67.96 -10.65
N THR A 316 -25.73 -68.73 -11.37
CA THR A 316 -24.46 -68.28 -11.94
C THR A 316 -24.52 -68.30 -13.47
N LEU A 317 -23.45 -67.83 -14.12
CA LEU A 317 -23.33 -67.89 -15.58
C LEU A 317 -23.40 -69.31 -16.14
N LEU A 318 -23.18 -70.34 -15.30
CA LEU A 318 -23.33 -71.75 -15.69
C LEU A 318 -24.77 -72.08 -16.10
N ASP A 319 -25.78 -71.37 -15.59
CA ASP A 319 -27.19 -71.67 -15.90
C ASP A 319 -27.50 -71.51 -17.39
N ALA A 320 -26.85 -70.53 -18.04
CA ALA A 320 -26.98 -70.36 -19.49
C ALA A 320 -26.41 -71.57 -20.25
N ILE A 321 -25.27 -72.11 -19.79
CA ILE A 321 -24.61 -73.27 -20.38
C ILE A 321 -25.44 -74.54 -20.14
N LEU A 322 -25.93 -74.72 -18.91
CA LEU A 322 -26.74 -75.87 -18.52
C LEU A 322 -28.08 -75.90 -19.26
N MET A 323 -28.72 -74.75 -19.46
CA MET A 323 -29.95 -74.66 -20.27
C MET A 323 -29.70 -75.09 -21.71
N GLU A 324 -28.61 -74.63 -22.32
CA GLU A 324 -28.27 -75.01 -23.70
C GLU A 324 -27.92 -76.51 -23.80
N TYR A 325 -27.22 -77.04 -22.80
CA TYR A 325 -26.93 -78.48 -22.71
C TYR A 325 -28.20 -79.33 -22.57
N GLN A 326 -29.14 -78.94 -21.71
CA GLN A 326 -30.43 -79.62 -21.56
C GLN A 326 -31.25 -79.57 -22.83
N ARG A 327 -31.27 -78.43 -23.52
CA ARG A 327 -31.95 -78.26 -24.81
C ARG A 327 -31.40 -79.23 -25.86
N ASN A 328 -30.08 -79.34 -25.97
CA ASN A 328 -29.43 -80.22 -26.93
C ASN A 328 -29.58 -81.72 -26.60
N THR A 329 -29.60 -82.08 -25.31
CA THR A 329 -29.82 -83.48 -24.88
C THR A 329 -31.28 -83.92 -25.05
N THR A 330 -32.25 -83.01 -24.93
CA THR A 330 -33.66 -83.30 -25.23
C THR A 330 -33.97 -83.31 -26.74
N SER A 331 -33.17 -82.65 -27.58
CA SER A 331 -33.37 -82.60 -29.03
C SER A 331 -32.67 -83.69 -29.83
N LEU A 332 -31.85 -84.55 -29.22
CA LEU A 332 -31.27 -85.70 -29.93
C LEU A 332 -32.35 -86.77 -30.14
N PRO A 333 -32.78 -87.05 -31.39
CA PRO A 333 -33.70 -88.15 -31.66
C PRO A 333 -33.01 -89.45 -31.26
N VAL A 334 -33.71 -90.29 -30.50
CA VAL A 334 -33.28 -91.66 -30.20
C VAL A 334 -33.00 -92.34 -31.54
N ARG A 335 -31.72 -92.41 -31.92
CA ARG A 335 -31.28 -93.07 -33.13
C ARG A 335 -31.53 -94.54 -32.88
N ASN A 336 -32.69 -95.03 -33.32
CA ASN A 336 -33.03 -96.44 -33.39
C ASN A 336 -31.96 -97.12 -34.26
N TYR A 337 -30.88 -97.61 -33.64
CA TYR A 337 -30.02 -98.63 -34.22
C TYR A 337 -30.83 -99.94 -34.26
N LYS A 338 -31.87 -99.96 -35.09
CA LYS A 338 -32.43 -101.21 -35.59
C LYS A 338 -31.54 -101.66 -36.75
N GLN A 339 -30.69 -102.63 -36.43
CA GLN A 339 -30.43 -103.83 -37.22
C GLN A 339 -30.40 -103.67 -38.74
N GLU A 340 -29.19 -103.50 -39.29
CA GLU A 340 -28.76 -104.24 -40.49
C GLU A 340 -27.43 -104.91 -40.10
N MET A 341 -27.55 -106.14 -39.61
CA MET A 341 -26.94 -107.38 -40.17
C MET A 341 -25.43 -107.41 -40.09
#